data_AF-A0A8D3EG74-F1
#
_entry.id   AF-A0A8D3EG74-F1
#
_cell.length_a   1.000
_cell.length_b   1.000
_cell.length_c   1.000
_cell.angle_alpha   90.00
_cell.angle_beta   90.00
_cell.angle_gamma   90.00
#
_symmetry.space_group_name_H-M   'P 1'
#
loop_
_entity.id
_entity.type
_entity.pdbx_description
1 polymer ?
#
loop_
_entity_poly.entity_id
_entity_poly.type
_entity_poly.pdbx_seq_one_letter_code
_entity_poly.pdbx_strand_id
1 'polypeptide(L)'
;MMIITPHQFSTSVHDDNNSTSVHDDNNSTSVHDDNNFTSVHDDNNSTSVHDDNNFTSVHDDNNSTSVHDDNNSTSVHDDNNSTSVHDDNNSTSFSTSVHDDNNSTSVHDDNNSTSVHDDNNFTSVHDDNNFTSVHDDNNFTSVHDDNNSTSVHDDNNFTSVHDDNNSTSVHDDNNSTSVHDDNNSTSVHDDNNSTSVHDDNNSTSRFKQGGESPEDICRDL
;
A
#
# COMPACT_ATOMS: atom_id res chain seq x y z
N MET A 1 -1.88 -1.18 31.82
CA MET A 1 -2.28 -2.60 31.92
C MET A 1 -3.72 -2.67 32.43
N MET A 2 -4.67 -2.61 31.51
CA MET A 2 -6.10 -2.72 31.79
C MET A 2 -6.51 -4.18 31.51
N ILE A 3 -7.30 -4.80 32.39
CA ILE A 3 -7.79 -6.18 32.23
C ILE A 3 -9.29 -6.11 31.91
N ILE A 4 -9.74 -6.71 30.81
CA ILE A 4 -11.16 -6.74 30.40
C ILE A 4 -11.73 -8.17 30.52
N THR A 5 -12.99 -8.26 30.98
CA THR A 5 -13.75 -9.47 31.38
C THR A 5 -14.44 -10.21 30.23
N PRO A 6 -14.61 -11.55 30.28
CA PRO A 6 -15.18 -12.33 29.18
C PRO A 6 -16.71 -12.52 29.30
N HIS A 7 -17.50 -11.75 28.54
CA HIS A 7 -18.76 -12.26 27.99
C HIS A 7 -19.17 -11.49 26.72
N GLN A 8 -18.96 -12.17 25.58
CA GLN A 8 -19.44 -11.90 24.21
C GLN A 8 -18.72 -10.85 23.35
N PHE A 9 -17.64 -11.34 22.72
CA PHE A 9 -17.09 -11.08 21.38
C PHE A 9 -16.89 -9.63 20.91
N SER A 10 -16.48 -8.72 21.79
CA SER A 10 -15.71 -7.56 21.32
C SER A 10 -14.74 -7.02 22.38
N THR A 11 -13.58 -6.56 21.93
CA THR A 11 -12.64 -5.70 22.66
C THR A 11 -12.72 -4.30 22.08
N SER A 12 -12.79 -3.32 22.96
CA SER A 12 -12.75 -1.91 22.59
C SER A 12 -11.83 -1.19 23.55
N VAL A 13 -10.82 -0.52 22.99
CA VAL A 13 -9.83 0.26 23.71
C VAL A 13 -9.91 1.70 23.26
N HIS A 14 -9.79 2.60 24.23
CA HIS A 14 -9.64 4.02 23.99
C HIS A 14 -8.60 4.55 24.98
N ASP A 15 -7.46 5.02 24.48
CA ASP A 15 -6.38 5.56 25.30
C ASP A 15 -5.90 6.93 24.79
N ASP A 16 -5.56 7.81 25.73
CA ASP A 16 -5.07 9.17 25.46
C ASP A 16 -3.73 9.36 26.17
N ASN A 17 -2.64 9.59 25.42
CA ASN A 17 -1.27 9.80 25.92
C ASN A 17 -0.66 8.63 26.71
N ASN A 18 -1.04 7.38 26.44
CA ASN A 18 -0.39 6.19 26.95
C ASN A 18 -0.31 5.08 25.88
N SER A 19 0.72 4.23 25.94
CA SER A 19 0.86 3.14 24.97
C SER A 19 -0.23 2.08 25.15
N THR A 20 -0.83 1.67 24.03
CA THR A 20 -1.82 0.62 23.92
C THR A 20 -1.24 -0.63 23.27
N SER A 21 -1.57 -1.78 23.83
CA SER A 21 -1.25 -3.09 23.26
C SER A 21 -2.46 -4.00 23.45
N VAL A 22 -2.96 -4.51 22.33
CA VAL A 22 -4.14 -5.38 22.26
C VAL A 22 -3.74 -6.72 21.65
N HIS A 23 -4.26 -7.79 22.25
CA HIS A 23 -4.07 -9.16 21.79
C HIS A 23 -5.42 -9.87 21.90
N ASP A 24 -6.01 -10.23 20.77
CA ASP A 24 -7.33 -10.84 20.72
C ASP A 24 -7.39 -12.05 19.80
N ASP A 25 -8.08 -13.10 20.25
CA ASP A 25 -8.31 -14.32 19.46
C ASP A 25 -9.82 -14.59 19.36
N ASN A 26 -10.32 -14.77 18.13
CA ASN A 26 -11.74 -15.03 17.82
C ASN A 26 -12.72 -13.99 18.38
N ASN A 27 -12.39 -12.71 18.21
CA ASN A 27 -13.06 -11.56 18.76
C ASN A 27 -13.09 -10.38 17.76
N SER A 28 -13.97 -9.41 17.93
CA SER A 28 -13.84 -8.14 17.18
C SER A 28 -13.09 -7.13 18.01
N THR A 29 -12.09 -6.47 17.43
CA THR A 29 -11.24 -5.49 18.10
C THR A 29 -11.44 -4.11 17.51
N SER A 30 -11.60 -3.11 18.38
CA SER A 30 -11.66 -1.70 18.01
C SER A 30 -10.74 -0.88 18.91
N VAL A 31 -9.81 -0.14 18.32
CA VAL A 31 -8.86 0.71 19.04
C VAL A 31 -9.03 2.15 18.57
N HIS A 32 -9.05 3.08 19.53
CA HIS A 32 -9.14 4.52 19.30
C HIS A 32 -8.12 5.24 20.16
N ASP A 33 -7.00 5.66 19.59
CA ASP A 33 -5.88 6.17 20.37
C ASP A 33 -5.39 7.55 19.90
N ASP A 34 -5.11 8.44 20.85
CA ASP A 34 -4.57 9.79 20.57
C ASP A 34 -3.22 10.01 21.27
N ASN A 35 -2.20 10.40 20.50
CA ASN A 35 -0.82 10.70 20.93
C ASN A 35 -0.06 9.54 21.63
N ASN A 36 -0.15 8.35 21.06
CA ASN A 36 0.25 7.06 21.62
C ASN A 36 1.16 6.24 20.70
N PHE A 37 1.60 5.11 21.25
CA PHE A 37 2.07 3.97 20.47
C PHE A 37 1.02 2.88 20.58
N THR A 38 0.51 2.42 19.44
CA THR A 38 -0.54 1.40 19.36
C THR A 38 0.02 0.15 18.71
N SER A 39 -0.18 -0.99 19.35
CA SER A 39 0.15 -2.30 18.80
C SER A 39 -1.04 -3.23 18.95
N VAL A 40 -1.53 -3.77 17.84
CA VAL A 40 -2.64 -4.73 17.79
C VAL A 40 -2.13 -6.02 17.18
N HIS A 41 -2.51 -7.15 17.77
CA HIS A 41 -2.23 -8.46 17.21
C HIS A 41 -3.44 -9.36 17.40
N ASP A 42 -4.03 -9.76 16.27
CA ASP A 42 -5.35 -10.36 16.25
C ASP A 42 -5.42 -11.60 15.36
N ASP A 43 -6.04 -12.68 15.86
CA ASP A 43 -6.17 -13.94 15.12
C ASP A 43 -7.66 -14.37 14.97
N ASN A 44 -8.13 -14.53 13.72
CA ASN A 44 -9.51 -14.85 13.34
C ASN A 44 -10.56 -13.82 13.80
N ASN A 45 -10.28 -12.55 13.55
CA ASN A 45 -10.96 -11.38 14.08
C ASN A 45 -11.46 -10.42 12.99
N SER A 46 -12.14 -9.38 13.44
CA SER A 46 -12.28 -8.15 12.67
C SER A 46 -11.69 -7.02 13.49
N THR A 47 -10.74 -6.30 12.91
CA THR A 47 -9.91 -5.30 13.57
C THR A 47 -10.16 -3.94 12.95
N SER A 48 -10.41 -2.95 13.78
CA SER A 48 -10.53 -1.55 13.36
C SER A 48 -9.67 -0.68 14.27
N VAL A 49 -8.72 0.04 13.69
CA VAL A 49 -7.81 0.95 14.39
C VAL A 49 -8.02 2.36 13.86
N HIS A 50 -8.10 3.31 14.79
CA HIS A 50 -8.31 4.73 14.51
C HIS A 50 -7.37 5.53 15.40
N ASP A 51 -6.33 6.09 14.81
CA ASP A 51 -5.22 6.64 15.57
C ASP A 51 -4.87 8.06 15.11
N ASP A 52 -4.66 8.99 16.05
CA ASP A 52 -4.31 10.39 15.77
C ASP A 52 -2.97 10.78 16.44
N ASN A 53 -1.98 11.17 15.62
CA ASN A 53 -0.60 11.51 16.04
C ASN A 53 0.17 10.37 16.73
N ASN A 54 0.10 9.18 16.17
CA ASN A 54 0.60 7.94 16.75
C ASN A 54 1.69 7.25 15.92
N PHE A 55 2.21 6.18 16.50
CA PHE A 55 2.83 5.08 15.75
C PHE A 55 1.96 3.85 15.91
N THR A 56 1.48 3.32 14.79
CA THR A 56 0.52 2.21 14.75
C THR A 56 1.18 0.99 14.13
N SER A 57 1.07 -0.16 14.80
CA SER A 57 1.50 -1.45 14.27
C SER A 57 0.39 -2.47 14.44
N VAL A 58 -0.04 -3.08 13.34
CA VAL A 58 -1.09 -4.10 13.30
C VAL A 58 -0.50 -5.38 12.73
N HIS A 59 -0.80 -6.51 13.36
CA HIS A 59 -0.43 -7.84 12.89
C HIS A 59 -1.64 -8.77 12.96
N ASP A 60 -2.18 -9.16 11.83
CA ASP A 60 -3.47 -9.83 11.78
C ASP A 60 -3.43 -11.12 10.95
N ASP A 61 -3.97 -12.22 11.48
CA ASP A 61 -4.00 -13.53 10.81
C ASP A 61 -5.45 -14.06 10.62
N ASN A 62 -5.89 -14.21 9.38
CA ASN A 62 -7.25 -14.60 8.97
C ASN A 62 -8.36 -13.63 9.40
N ASN A 63 -8.13 -12.33 9.17
CA ASN A 63 -8.95 -11.22 9.65
C ASN A 63 -9.53 -10.36 8.53
N SER A 64 -10.37 -9.42 8.95
CA SER A 64 -10.62 -8.19 8.20
C SER A 64 -10.10 -7.01 9.00
N THR A 65 -9.16 -6.28 8.41
CA THR A 65 -8.40 -5.19 9.05
C THR A 65 -8.74 -3.87 8.39
N SER A 66 -9.05 -2.85 9.19
CA SER A 66 -9.22 -1.47 8.74
C SER A 66 -8.42 -0.54 9.64
N VAL A 67 -7.50 0.21 9.05
CA VAL A 67 -6.66 1.18 9.75
C VAL A 67 -6.92 2.57 9.17
N HIS A 68 -7.14 3.54 10.05
CA HIS A 68 -7.42 4.93 9.72
C HIS A 68 -6.59 5.84 10.59
N ASP A 69 -5.60 6.48 10.01
CA ASP A 69 -4.52 7.11 10.77
C ASP A 69 -4.26 8.56 10.31
N ASP A 70 -4.34 9.51 11.24
CA ASP A 70 -4.15 10.94 10.96
C ASP A 70 -2.84 11.47 11.57
N ASN A 71 -1.86 11.80 10.72
CA ASN A 71 -0.48 12.18 11.07
C ASN A 71 0.29 11.08 11.84
N ASN A 72 0.28 9.85 11.31
CA ASN A 72 0.91 8.70 11.96
C ASN A 72 1.88 7.98 11.03
N SER A 73 2.80 7.21 11.64
CA SER A 73 3.45 6.12 10.91
C SER A 73 2.73 4.81 11.18
N THR A 74 2.35 4.13 10.10
CA THR A 74 1.54 2.91 10.13
C THR A 74 2.33 1.76 9.56
N SER A 75 2.28 0.62 10.24
CA SER A 75 2.84 -0.65 9.76
C SER A 75 1.81 -1.75 9.92
N VAL A 76 1.42 -2.38 8.81
CA VAL A 76 0.45 -3.48 8.78
C VAL A 76 1.12 -4.73 8.24
N HIS A 77 0.91 -5.86 8.91
CA HIS A 77 1.40 -7.18 8.54
C HIS A 77 0.24 -8.16 8.60
N ASP A 78 -0.24 -8.61 7.44
CA ASP A 78 -1.49 -9.35 7.36
C ASP A 78 -1.35 -10.65 6.55
N ASP A 79 -1.87 -11.76 7.08
CA ASP A 79 -1.83 -13.08 6.44
C ASP A 79 -3.25 -13.70 6.27
N ASN A 80 -3.67 -13.94 5.03
CA ASN A 80 -5.01 -14.42 4.63
C ASN A 80 -6.18 -13.49 5.03
N ASN A 81 -6.03 -12.19 4.76
CA ASN A 81 -6.89 -11.12 5.21
C ASN A 81 -7.56 -10.34 4.07
N SER A 82 -8.48 -9.46 4.49
CA SER A 82 -8.86 -8.28 3.71
C SER A 82 -8.46 -7.02 4.50
N THR A 83 -7.63 -6.19 3.88
CA THR A 83 -6.92 -5.10 4.55
C THR A 83 -7.20 -3.79 3.85
N SER A 84 -7.60 -2.77 4.62
CA SER A 84 -7.77 -1.40 4.15
C SER A 84 -6.99 -0.47 5.06
N VAL A 85 -6.09 0.30 4.47
CA VAL A 85 -5.31 1.33 5.17
C VAL A 85 -5.62 2.68 4.55
N HIS A 86 -5.86 3.68 5.39
CA HIS A 86 -6.12 5.04 4.98
C HIS A 86 -5.36 6.00 5.89
N ASP A 87 -4.30 6.60 5.36
CA ASP A 87 -3.44 7.48 6.14
C ASP A 87 -3.43 8.91 5.57
N ASP A 88 -3.92 9.86 6.36
CA ASP A 88 -3.94 11.28 6.00
C ASP A 88 -2.90 12.04 6.81
N ASN A 89 -2.04 12.81 6.14
CA ASN A 89 -0.95 13.47 6.84
C ASN A 89 -0.59 14.87 6.30
N ASN A 90 0.05 15.69 7.14
CA ASN A 90 0.53 17.04 6.83
C ASN A 90 2.06 17.17 7.04
N SER A 91 2.79 16.07 7.24
CA SER A 91 4.24 16.07 7.44
C SER A 91 4.95 14.89 6.78
N THR A 92 5.95 15.17 5.95
CA THR A 92 6.83 14.19 5.27
C THR A 92 7.63 13.24 6.18
N SER A 93 7.42 13.26 7.50
CA SER A 93 8.18 12.46 8.47
C SER A 93 7.52 11.13 8.81
N PHE A 94 6.30 10.90 8.32
CA PHE A 94 5.60 9.65 8.56
C PHE A 94 5.64 8.75 7.32
N SER A 95 5.16 7.52 7.48
CA SER A 95 5.14 6.51 6.40
C SER A 95 4.09 5.44 6.66
N THR A 96 3.50 4.93 5.58
CA THR A 96 2.65 3.74 5.54
C THR A 96 3.48 2.58 5.00
N SER A 97 3.51 1.45 5.73
CA SER A 97 4.13 0.21 5.28
C SER A 97 3.15 -0.93 5.41
N VAL A 98 2.89 -1.64 4.30
CA VAL A 98 1.97 -2.78 4.25
C VAL A 98 2.72 -3.99 3.72
N HIS A 99 2.52 -5.13 4.38
CA HIS A 99 3.15 -6.42 4.08
C HIS A 99 2.11 -7.51 4.17
N ASP A 100 1.70 -8.03 3.02
CA ASP A 100 0.51 -8.86 2.93
C ASP A 100 0.77 -10.17 2.17
N ASP A 101 0.31 -11.31 2.71
CA ASP A 101 0.41 -12.62 2.05
C ASP A 101 -0.98 -13.30 1.91
N ASN A 102 -1.39 -13.58 0.68
CA ASN A 102 -2.71 -14.15 0.30
C ASN A 102 -3.94 -13.29 0.68
N ASN A 103 -3.86 -12.00 0.41
CA ASN A 103 -4.82 -10.97 0.83
C ASN A 103 -5.52 -10.25 -0.32
N SER A 104 -6.50 -9.44 0.07
CA SER A 104 -6.96 -8.31 -0.73
C SER A 104 -6.68 -7.02 0.03
N THR A 105 -5.92 -6.13 -0.60
CA THR A 105 -5.28 -4.98 0.05
C THR A 105 -5.65 -3.69 -0.69
N SER A 106 -6.08 -2.68 0.07
CA SER A 106 -6.36 -1.34 -0.43
C SER A 106 -5.63 -0.33 0.44
N VAL A 107 -4.80 0.50 -0.17
CA VAL A 107 -4.06 1.57 0.50
C VAL A 107 -4.45 2.91 -0.11
N HIS A 108 -4.80 3.87 0.75
CA HIS A 108 -5.11 5.24 0.40
C HIS A 108 -4.25 6.17 1.25
N ASP A 109 -3.26 6.84 0.66
CA ASP A 109 -2.37 7.71 1.43
C ASP A 109 -2.31 9.13 0.86
N ASP A 110 -2.36 10.14 1.74
CA ASP A 110 -2.27 11.55 1.38
C ASP A 110 -1.09 12.24 2.09
N ASN A 111 -0.13 12.76 1.32
CA ASN A 111 1.12 13.40 1.77
C ASN A 111 2.00 12.52 2.71
N ASN A 112 2.10 11.24 2.42
CA ASN A 112 2.91 10.25 3.11
C ASN A 112 3.95 9.57 2.20
N SER A 113 4.87 8.81 2.78
CA SER A 113 5.63 7.81 2.01
C SER A 113 4.99 6.45 2.18
N THR A 114 4.78 5.75 1.07
CA THR A 114 4.03 4.48 1.04
C THR A 114 4.92 3.37 0.50
N SER A 115 4.96 2.24 1.21
CA SER A 115 5.65 1.03 0.79
C SER A 115 4.72 -0.16 0.93
N VAL A 116 4.46 -0.86 -0.18
CA VAL A 116 3.59 -2.04 -0.23
C VAL A 116 4.40 -3.24 -0.72
N HIS A 117 4.24 -4.38 -0.05
CA HIS A 117 4.96 -5.61 -0.30
C HIS A 117 3.99 -6.80 -0.22
N ASP A 118 3.65 -7.35 -1.38
CA ASP A 118 2.52 -8.28 -1.47
C ASP A 118 2.91 -9.59 -2.18
N ASP A 119 2.45 -10.75 -1.69
CA ASP A 119 2.61 -12.06 -2.35
C ASP A 119 1.28 -12.84 -2.44
N ASN A 120 0.88 -13.18 -3.66
CA ASN A 120 -0.40 -13.84 -4.01
C ASN A 120 -1.68 -13.04 -3.67
N ASN A 121 -1.67 -11.73 -3.94
CA ASN A 121 -2.67 -10.75 -3.54
C ASN A 121 -3.42 -10.09 -4.71
N PHE A 122 -4.50 -9.40 -4.33
CA PHE A 122 -5.09 -8.32 -5.10
C PHE A 122 -4.82 -6.99 -4.39
N THR A 123 -4.13 -6.08 -5.06
CA THR A 123 -3.59 -4.85 -4.44
C THR A 123 -4.05 -3.63 -5.20
N SER A 124 -4.57 -2.64 -4.47
CA SER A 124 -4.94 -1.33 -4.99
C SER A 124 -4.27 -0.25 -4.15
N VAL A 125 -3.50 0.63 -4.77
CA VAL A 125 -2.81 1.76 -4.13
C VAL A 125 -3.30 3.05 -4.75
N HIS A 126 -3.65 4.02 -3.92
CA HIS A 126 -4.14 5.34 -4.30
C HIS A 126 -3.42 6.40 -3.48
N ASP A 127 -2.51 7.13 -4.12
CA ASP A 127 -1.62 8.03 -3.39
C ASP A 127 -1.64 9.45 -3.96
N ASP A 128 -1.72 10.47 -3.10
CA ASP A 128 -1.66 11.89 -3.51
C ASP A 128 -0.53 12.65 -2.79
N ASN A 129 0.40 13.24 -3.56
CA ASN A 129 1.59 13.97 -3.11
C ASN A 129 2.60 13.14 -2.29
N ASN A 130 2.87 11.91 -2.72
CA ASN A 130 3.61 10.88 -2.01
C ASN A 130 4.90 10.42 -2.72
N PHE A 131 5.66 9.62 -1.97
CA PHE A 131 6.64 8.69 -2.53
C PHE A 131 6.12 7.26 -2.35
N THR A 132 5.88 6.57 -3.46
CA THR A 132 5.20 5.27 -3.47
C THR A 132 6.15 4.20 -4.01
N SER A 133 6.28 3.10 -3.28
CA SER A 133 7.04 1.92 -3.70
C SER A 133 6.17 0.68 -3.56
N VAL A 134 6.01 -0.07 -4.63
CA VAL A 134 5.21 -1.30 -4.67
C VAL A 134 6.09 -2.46 -5.13
N HIS A 135 6.01 -3.59 -4.42
CA HIS A 135 6.81 -4.78 -4.63
C HIS A 135 5.95 -6.04 -4.56
N ASP A 136 5.65 -6.62 -5.71
CA ASP A 136 4.59 -7.62 -5.82
C ASP A 136 5.07 -8.90 -6.50
N ASP A 137 4.64 -10.07 -6.01
CA ASP A 137 4.90 -11.40 -6.62
C ASP A 137 3.60 -12.22 -6.73
N ASN A 138 3.28 -12.68 -7.95
CA ASN A 138 2.04 -13.43 -8.28
C ASN A 138 0.71 -12.70 -8.00
N ASN A 139 0.67 -11.39 -8.24
CA ASN A 139 -0.41 -10.48 -7.89
C ASN A 139 -1.19 -9.90 -9.07
N PHE A 140 -2.32 -9.28 -8.73
CA PHE A 140 -2.97 -8.27 -9.54
C PHE A 140 -2.87 -6.91 -8.84
N THR A 141 -2.21 -5.96 -9.49
CA THR A 141 -1.84 -4.68 -8.88
C THR A 141 -2.40 -3.52 -9.68
N SER A 142 -3.04 -2.58 -8.99
CA SER A 142 -3.47 -1.31 -9.54
C SER A 142 -2.90 -0.17 -8.71
N VAL A 143 -2.18 0.75 -9.35
CA VAL A 143 -1.62 1.95 -8.72
C VAL A 143 -2.22 3.18 -9.40
N HIS A 144 -2.68 4.14 -8.62
CA HIS A 144 -3.18 5.42 -9.12
C HIS A 144 -2.61 6.56 -8.28
N ASP A 145 -1.80 7.40 -8.91
CA ASP A 145 -0.97 8.35 -8.19
C ASP A 145 -1.07 9.77 -8.78
N ASP A 146 -1.23 10.80 -7.93
CA ASP A 146 -1.27 12.20 -8.37
C ASP A 146 -0.20 13.07 -7.68
N ASN A 147 0.70 13.68 -8.46
CA ASN A 147 1.86 14.48 -8.01
C ASN A 147 2.91 13.71 -7.18
N ASN A 148 3.22 12.48 -7.56
CA ASN A 148 4.05 11.53 -6.84
C ASN A 148 5.37 11.20 -7.54
N SER A 149 6.19 10.45 -6.80
CA SER A 149 7.24 9.62 -7.37
C SER A 149 6.95 8.16 -7.05
N THR A 150 6.79 7.35 -8.10
CA THR A 150 6.27 5.98 -8.01
C THR A 150 7.29 4.99 -8.54
N SER A 151 7.53 3.92 -7.79
CA SER A 151 8.38 2.81 -8.19
C SER A 151 7.62 1.49 -8.02
N VAL A 152 7.50 0.72 -9.10
CA VAL A 152 6.81 -0.57 -9.11
C VAL A 152 7.78 -1.67 -9.54
N HIS A 153 7.76 -2.78 -8.81
CA HIS A 153 8.66 -3.92 -8.99
C HIS A 153 7.88 -5.22 -8.89
N ASP A 154 7.66 -5.87 -10.04
CA ASP A 154 6.67 -6.93 -10.14
C ASP A 154 7.24 -8.20 -10.79
N ASP A 155 6.86 -9.38 -10.30
CA ASP A 155 7.21 -10.69 -10.89
C ASP A 155 5.97 -11.60 -11.00
N ASN A 156 5.68 -12.10 -12.21
CA ASN A 156 4.50 -12.91 -12.54
C ASN A 156 3.13 -12.25 -12.28
N ASN A 157 3.02 -10.94 -12.52
CA ASN A 157 1.88 -10.09 -12.18
C ASN A 157 1.08 -9.59 -13.38
N PHE A 158 -0.12 -9.09 -13.06
CA PHE A 158 -0.86 -8.14 -13.89
C PHE A 158 -0.88 -6.78 -13.22
N THR A 159 -0.30 -5.78 -13.89
CA THR A 159 -0.05 -4.46 -13.29
C THR A 159 -0.70 -3.37 -14.13
N SER A 160 -1.45 -2.49 -13.48
CA SER A 160 -2.00 -1.27 -14.07
C SER A 160 -1.53 -0.06 -13.26
N VAL A 161 -0.92 0.91 -13.94
CA VAL A 161 -0.47 2.17 -13.32
C VAL A 161 -1.18 3.33 -14.02
N HIS A 162 -1.74 4.26 -13.26
CA HIS A 162 -2.36 5.47 -13.75
C HIS A 162 -1.84 6.69 -12.98
N ASP A 163 -1.05 7.54 -13.65
CA ASP A 163 -0.31 8.58 -12.97
C ASP A 163 -0.52 9.96 -13.61
N ASP A 164 -0.69 11.00 -12.79
CA ASP A 164 -0.84 12.39 -13.24
C ASP A 164 0.17 13.34 -12.55
N ASN A 165 1.07 13.97 -13.33
CA ASN A 165 2.18 14.83 -12.89
C ASN A 165 3.28 14.15 -12.06
N ASN A 166 3.66 12.92 -12.43
CA ASN A 166 4.53 12.04 -11.67
C ASN A 166 5.89 11.76 -12.33
N SER A 167 6.75 11.13 -11.54
CA SER A 167 7.90 10.38 -12.02
C SER A 167 7.70 8.89 -11.71
N THR A 168 7.63 8.06 -12.73
CA THR A 168 7.23 6.66 -12.61
C THR A 168 8.32 5.73 -13.12
N SER A 169 8.68 4.72 -12.33
CA SER A 169 9.63 3.68 -12.71
C SER A 169 8.99 2.31 -12.50
N VAL A 170 8.94 1.49 -13.55
CA VAL A 170 8.34 0.16 -13.52
C VAL A 170 9.39 -0.88 -13.94
N HIS A 171 9.49 -1.95 -13.17
CA HIS A 171 10.46 -3.03 -13.33
C HIS A 171 9.79 -4.39 -13.20
N ASP A 172 9.63 -5.07 -14.33
CA ASP A 172 8.71 -6.20 -14.43
C ASP A 172 9.39 -7.43 -15.06
N ASP A 173 9.10 -8.63 -14.55
CA ASP A 173 9.53 -9.92 -15.13
C ASP A 173 8.35 -10.89 -15.25
N ASN A 174 8.09 -11.42 -16.46
CA ASN A 174 6.96 -12.30 -16.79
C ASN A 174 5.55 -11.71 -16.57
N ASN A 175 5.39 -10.41 -16.78
CA ASN A 175 4.17 -9.65 -16.46
C ASN A 175 3.34 -9.23 -17.67
N SER A 176 2.12 -8.78 -17.37
CA SER A 176 1.31 -7.96 -18.26
C SER A 176 1.08 -6.59 -17.64
N THR A 177 1.63 -5.56 -18.25
CA THR A 177 1.72 -4.21 -17.67
C THR A 177 1.01 -3.19 -18.56
N SER A 178 0.15 -2.36 -17.96
CA SER A 178 -0.48 -1.23 -18.61
C SER A 178 -0.18 0.04 -17.82
N VAL A 179 0.36 1.06 -18.48
CA VAL A 179 0.66 2.35 -17.86
C VAL A 179 -0.07 3.46 -18.62
N HIS A 180 -0.75 4.34 -17.88
CA HIS A 180 -1.48 5.49 -18.38
C HIS A 180 -0.97 6.74 -17.66
N ASP A 181 -0.33 7.64 -18.40
CA ASP A 181 0.39 8.74 -17.80
C ASP A 181 0.02 10.08 -18.45
N ASP A 182 -0.20 11.12 -17.65
CA ASP A 182 -0.43 12.49 -18.11
C ASP A 182 0.54 13.50 -17.44
N ASN A 183 1.37 14.17 -18.24
CA ASN A 183 2.42 15.12 -17.81
C ASN A 183 3.54 14.52 -16.91
N ASN A 184 4.00 13.32 -17.25
CA ASN A 184 4.92 12.50 -16.46
C ASN A 184 6.30 12.28 -17.10
N SER A 185 7.20 11.72 -16.28
CA SER A 185 8.42 11.07 -16.73
C SER A 185 8.38 9.58 -16.38
N THR A 186 8.35 8.72 -17.38
CA THR A 186 8.11 7.28 -17.18
C THR A 186 9.26 6.43 -17.71
N SER A 187 9.74 5.51 -16.88
CA SER A 187 10.75 4.52 -17.25
C SER A 187 10.24 3.12 -17.03
N VAL A 188 10.22 2.28 -18.07
CA VAL A 188 9.79 0.88 -17.96
C VAL A 188 10.91 -0.06 -18.36
N HIS A 189 11.18 -1.05 -17.51
CA HIS A 189 12.15 -2.11 -17.71
C HIS A 189 11.47 -3.47 -17.64
N ASP A 190 11.48 -4.18 -18.77
CA ASP A 190 10.68 -5.41 -18.94
C ASP A 190 11.52 -6.60 -19.42
N ASP A 191 11.36 -7.73 -18.76
CA ASP A 191 11.93 -9.02 -19.18
C ASP A 191 10.79 -10.04 -19.41
N ASN A 192 10.58 -10.45 -20.67
CA ASN A 192 9.50 -11.38 -21.06
C ASN A 192 8.05 -10.90 -20.84
N ASN A 193 7.79 -9.59 -20.94
CA ASN A 193 6.47 -8.98 -20.63
C ASN A 193 5.63 -8.58 -21.86
N SER A 194 4.33 -8.42 -21.62
CA SER A 194 3.41 -7.69 -22.47
C SER A 194 3.13 -6.29 -21.89
N THR A 195 3.73 -5.26 -22.48
CA THR A 195 3.66 -3.89 -21.95
C THR A 195 2.96 -2.93 -22.91
N SER A 196 1.97 -2.21 -22.41
CA SER A 196 1.32 -1.07 -23.06
C SER A 196 1.56 0.19 -22.23
N VAL A 197 1.99 1.28 -22.87
CA VAL A 197 2.00 2.60 -22.21
C VAL A 197 1.29 3.59 -23.13
N HIS A 198 0.39 4.36 -22.55
CA HIS A 198 -0.32 5.47 -23.18
C HIS A 198 0.07 6.76 -22.46
N ASP A 199 0.57 7.73 -23.22
CA ASP A 199 1.21 8.92 -22.70
C ASP A 199 0.59 10.17 -23.32
N ASP A 200 0.24 11.17 -22.52
CA ASP A 200 -0.09 12.53 -22.99
C ASP A 200 0.86 13.57 -22.35
N ASN A 201 1.67 14.23 -23.18
CA ASN A 201 2.66 15.25 -22.76
C ASN A 201 3.79 14.71 -21.83
N ASN A 202 4.30 13.50 -22.12
CA ASN A 202 5.28 12.81 -21.28
C ASN A 202 6.66 12.67 -21.91
N SER A 203 7.62 12.25 -21.07
CA SER A 203 8.87 11.66 -21.50
C SER A 203 8.95 10.20 -21.09
N THR A 204 8.88 9.29 -22.05
CA THR A 204 8.87 7.84 -21.78
C THR A 204 10.14 7.16 -22.30
N SER A 205 10.74 6.30 -21.49
CA SER A 205 11.82 5.39 -21.90
C SER A 205 11.47 3.95 -21.58
N ARG A 206 11.60 3.06 -22.57
CA ARG A 206 11.37 1.62 -22.37
C ARG A 206 12.61 0.80 -22.71
N PHE A 207 12.89 -0.20 -21.87
CA PHE A 207 13.98 -1.14 -22.05
C PHE A 207 13.44 -2.56 -21.96
N LYS A 208 13.64 -3.37 -23.01
CA LYS A 208 13.23 -4.78 -23.02
C LYS A 208 14.45 -5.70 -23.15
N GLN A 209 14.63 -6.67 -22.25
CA GLN A 209 15.67 -7.71 -22.42
C GLN A 209 15.04 -8.96 -23.06
N GLY A 210 15.33 -9.22 -24.35
CA GLY A 210 14.76 -10.41 -24.98
C GLY A 210 14.72 -10.56 -26.50
N GLY A 211 15.17 -9.59 -27.29
CA GLY A 211 15.40 -9.80 -28.74
C GLY A 211 14.73 -8.82 -29.71
N GLU A 212 14.11 -7.75 -29.24
CA GLU A 212 13.74 -6.61 -30.10
C GLU A 212 14.59 -5.39 -29.75
N SER A 213 14.88 -4.57 -30.76
CA SER A 213 15.66 -3.33 -30.63
C SER A 213 15.01 -2.41 -29.59
N PRO A 214 15.77 -1.57 -28.87
CA PRO A 214 15.19 -0.50 -28.05
C PRO A 214 14.21 0.31 -28.91
N GLU A 215 12.93 0.32 -28.54
CA GLU A 215 11.91 1.15 -29.20
C GLU A 215 11.79 2.46 -28.42
N ASP A 216 12.15 3.53 -29.12
CA ASP A 216 11.69 4.92 -29.02
C ASP A 216 11.61 5.59 -27.63
N ILE A 217 12.47 6.59 -27.44
CA ILE A 217 12.14 7.74 -26.58
C ILE A 217 11.00 8.49 -27.30
N CYS A 218 9.75 8.19 -26.96
CA CYS A 218 8.63 9.03 -27.37
C CYS A 218 8.64 10.30 -26.50
N ARG A 219 8.89 11.43 -27.16
CA ARG A 219 8.55 12.76 -26.62
C ARG A 219 7.33 13.22 -27.41
N ASP A 220 6.14 13.01 -26.87
CA ASP A 220 4.96 13.63 -27.43
C ASP A 220 4.90 15.08 -26.92
N LEU A 221 5.10 16.03 -27.84
CA LEU A 221 5.04 17.48 -27.63
C LEU A 221 3.65 18.05 -27.95
#